data_AF-A0A7X4B3D2-F1
#
_entry.id   AF-A0A7X4B3D2-F1
#
_cell.length_a   1.000
_cell.length_b   1.000
_cell.length_c   1.000
_cell.angle_alpha   90.00
_cell.angle_beta   90.00
_cell.angle_gamma   90.00
#
_symmetry.space_group_name_H-M   'P 1'
#
loop_
_entity.id
_entity.type
_entity.pdbx_description
1 polymer ?
#
loop_
_entity_poly.entity_id
_entity_poly.type
_entity_poly.pdbx_seq_one_letter_code
_entity_poly.pdbx_strand_id
1 'polypeptide(L)'
;MKHQSIQKHLSAYLDNELAPPLREKVNAHLRECEECKMLLADFKENQQRIANLVHPVPSMKDIILTKIQEMDALPRERFVSVFKRWVFRPFTVGATAFSTVCIIVAVFFFTYSPAPQSDGLLDFYFGLQSEHADHSPLKSNVASPISDPPTYAEDFSEDTETLLNLYLGD
;
A
#
# COMPACT_ATOMS: atom_id res chain seq x y z
N MET A 1 -49.84 23.57 -10.38
CA MET A 1 -49.69 23.40 -8.91
C MET A 1 -50.60 24.42 -8.24
N LYS A 2 -51.02 24.24 -6.97
CA LYS A 2 -51.83 25.27 -6.28
C LYS A 2 -50.93 26.41 -5.79
N HIS A 3 -51.38 27.67 -5.88
CA HIS A 3 -50.63 28.86 -5.44
C HIS A 3 -50.08 28.71 -4.01
N GLN A 4 -50.92 28.27 -3.07
CA GLN A 4 -50.53 28.10 -1.66
C GLN A 4 -49.38 27.10 -1.47
N SER A 5 -49.27 26.08 -2.33
CA SER A 5 -48.16 25.14 -2.28
C SER A 5 -46.86 25.77 -2.78
N ILE A 6 -46.94 26.59 -3.83
CA ILE A 6 -45.79 27.29 -4.39
C ILE A 6 -45.24 28.29 -3.38
N GLN A 7 -46.11 29.09 -2.75
CA GLN A 7 -45.71 30.07 -1.73
C GLN A 7 -44.87 29.46 -0.60
N LYS A 8 -45.23 28.25 -0.14
CA LYS A 8 -44.46 27.52 0.89
C LYS A 8 -43.06 27.09 0.41
N HIS A 9 -42.88 26.93 -0.89
CA HIS A 9 -41.60 26.51 -1.47
C HIS A 9 -40.76 27.69 -1.99
N LEU A 10 -41.26 28.93 -2.00
CA LEU A 10 -40.51 30.08 -2.52
C LEU A 10 -39.26 30.41 -1.70
N SER A 11 -39.28 30.24 -0.37
CA SER A 11 -38.08 30.45 0.47
C SER A 11 -36.99 29.45 0.11
N ALA A 12 -37.31 28.14 0.15
CA ALA A 12 -36.38 27.09 -0.26
C ALA A 12 -35.95 27.20 -1.74
N TYR A 13 -36.81 27.76 -2.60
CA TYR A 13 -36.45 28.07 -3.99
C TYR A 13 -35.35 29.15 -4.04
N LEU A 14 -35.51 30.22 -3.27
CA LEU A 14 -34.57 31.34 -3.18
C LEU A 14 -33.19 30.88 -2.68
N ASP A 15 -33.19 30.03 -1.66
CA ASP A 15 -31.98 29.50 -1.01
C ASP A 15 -31.34 28.33 -1.79
N ASN A 16 -31.90 27.97 -2.94
CA ASN A 16 -31.49 26.83 -3.77
C ASN A 16 -31.56 25.45 -3.07
N GLU A 17 -32.47 25.29 -2.12
CA GLU A 17 -32.65 24.06 -1.33
C GLU A 17 -33.70 23.10 -1.91
N LEU A 18 -34.35 23.46 -3.02
CA LEU A 18 -35.33 22.58 -3.67
C LEU A 18 -34.65 21.51 -4.53
N ALA A 19 -35.15 20.27 -4.42
CA ALA A 19 -34.80 19.20 -5.34
C ALA A 19 -35.12 19.58 -6.81
N PRO A 20 -34.30 19.17 -7.79
CA PRO A 20 -34.45 19.53 -9.20
C PRO A 20 -35.88 19.39 -9.77
N PRO A 21 -36.62 18.27 -9.57
CA PRO A 21 -37.95 18.11 -10.15
C PRO A 21 -39.00 19.06 -9.54
N LEU A 22 -38.79 19.50 -8.30
CA LEU A 22 -39.68 20.44 -7.62
C LEU A 22 -39.36 21.88 -8.06
N ARG A 23 -38.07 22.19 -8.23
CA ARG A 23 -37.61 23.49 -8.74
C ARG A 23 -38.15 23.78 -10.14
N GLU A 24 -38.19 22.79 -11.03
CA GLU A 24 -38.80 22.93 -12.36
C GLU A 24 -40.29 23.25 -12.29
N LYS A 25 -41.04 22.59 -11.40
CA LYS A 25 -42.47 22.87 -11.19
C LYS A 25 -42.71 24.29 -10.68
N VAL A 26 -41.87 24.74 -9.75
CA VAL A 26 -41.92 26.13 -9.25
C VAL A 26 -41.58 27.11 -10.37
N ASN A 27 -40.55 26.84 -11.17
CA ASN A 27 -40.19 27.66 -12.33
C ASN A 27 -41.30 27.76 -13.37
N ALA A 28 -41.98 26.66 -13.68
CA ALA A 28 -43.11 26.68 -14.59
C ALA A 28 -44.24 27.57 -14.05
N HIS A 29 -44.60 27.40 -12.77
CA HIS A 29 -45.63 28.23 -12.13
C HIS A 29 -45.24 29.72 -12.09
N LEU A 30 -43.97 30.02 -11.81
CA LEU A 30 -43.46 31.38 -11.80
C LEU A 30 -43.46 32.04 -13.18
N ARG A 31 -43.56 31.31 -14.29
CA ARG A 31 -43.71 31.94 -15.62
C ARG A 31 -45.13 32.41 -15.87
N GLU A 32 -46.10 31.66 -15.37
CA GLU A 32 -47.53 31.85 -15.63
C GLU A 32 -48.22 32.72 -14.57
N CYS A 33 -47.70 32.77 -13.35
CA CYS A 33 -48.34 33.46 -12.23
C CYS A 33 -47.59 34.71 -11.78
N GLU A 34 -48.20 35.88 -12.00
CA GLU A 34 -47.61 37.17 -11.61
C GLU A 34 -47.60 37.39 -10.10
N GLU A 35 -48.64 36.97 -9.37
CA GLU A 35 -48.69 37.10 -7.90
C GLU A 35 -47.53 36.38 -7.21
N CYS A 36 -47.17 35.17 -7.68
CA CYS A 36 -46.04 34.43 -7.12
C CYS A 36 -44.69 35.06 -7.50
N LYS A 37 -44.59 35.75 -8.65
CA LYS A 37 -43.38 36.52 -8.99
C LYS A 37 -43.22 37.73 -8.07
N MET A 38 -44.30 38.47 -7.82
CA MET A 38 -44.27 39.62 -6.91
C MET A 38 -43.85 39.18 -5.51
N LEU A 39 -44.46 38.12 -4.97
CA LEU A 39 -44.09 37.60 -3.65
C LEU A 39 -42.61 37.17 -3.58
N LEU A 40 -42.07 36.59 -4.65
CA LEU A 40 -40.66 36.24 -4.74
C LEU A 40 -39.75 37.48 -4.81
N ALA A 41 -40.21 38.56 -5.45
CA ALA A 41 -39.49 39.84 -5.43
C ALA A 41 -39.44 40.44 -4.02
N ASP A 42 -40.55 40.39 -3.28
CA ASP A 42 -40.60 40.85 -1.88
C ASP A 42 -39.61 40.07 -0.98
N PHE A 43 -39.52 38.75 -1.16
CA PHE A 43 -38.53 37.93 -0.44
C PHE A 43 -37.09 38.30 -0.79
N LYS A 44 -36.79 38.57 -2.06
CA LYS A 44 -35.46 39.04 -2.49
C LYS A 44 -35.11 40.40 -1.89
N GLU A 45 -36.06 41.32 -1.86
CA GLU A 45 -35.85 42.64 -1.28
C GLU A 45 -35.54 42.54 0.21
N ASN A 46 -36.29 41.72 0.95
CA ASN A 46 -36.04 41.47 2.36
C ASN A 46 -34.66 40.84 2.60
N GLN A 47 -34.25 39.87 1.78
CA GLN A 47 -32.92 39.27 1.87
C GLN A 47 -31.80 40.31 1.66
N GLN A 48 -31.97 41.21 0.69
CA GLN A 48 -31.02 42.31 0.45
C GLN A 48 -30.95 43.28 1.63
N ARG A 49 -32.10 43.65 2.20
CA ARG A 49 -32.16 44.50 3.40
C ARG A 49 -31.42 43.87 4.57
N ILE A 50 -31.57 42.57 4.78
CA ILE A 50 -30.85 41.83 5.83
C ILE A 50 -29.35 41.74 5.52
N ALA A 51 -28.98 41.44 4.27
CA ALA A 51 -27.58 41.36 3.84
C ALA A 51 -26.82 42.67 4.09
N ASN A 52 -27.49 43.82 3.93
CA ASN A 52 -26.91 45.13 4.24
C ASN A 52 -26.67 45.38 5.75
N LEU A 53 -27.35 44.63 6.62
CA LEU A 53 -27.13 44.68 8.07
C LEU A 53 -26.00 43.75 8.52
N VAL A 54 -25.61 42.78 7.70
CA VAL A 54 -24.49 41.88 7.99
C VAL A 54 -23.20 42.64 7.76
N HIS A 55 -22.57 43.08 8.85
CA HIS A 55 -21.20 43.58 8.77
C HIS A 55 -20.26 42.43 8.37
N PRO A 56 -19.39 42.61 7.37
CA PRO A 56 -18.40 41.60 7.04
C PRO A 56 -17.51 41.42 8.26
N VAL A 57 -17.58 40.24 8.88
CA VAL A 57 -16.66 39.85 9.94
C VAL A 57 -15.25 39.95 9.36
N PRO A 58 -14.31 40.68 10.00
CA PRO A 58 -12.95 40.78 9.50
C PRO A 58 -12.40 39.37 9.29
N SER A 59 -11.78 39.16 8.13
CA SER A 59 -11.27 37.86 7.71
C SER A 59 -10.28 37.34 8.75
N MET A 60 -10.72 36.44 9.62
CA MET A 60 -9.86 35.72 10.57
C MET A 60 -8.71 34.98 9.87
N LYS A 61 -8.79 34.80 8.54
CA LYS A 61 -7.73 34.20 7.73
C LYS A 61 -6.40 34.92 7.91
N ASP A 62 -6.37 36.26 7.96
CA ASP A 62 -5.11 36.99 8.07
C ASP A 62 -4.47 36.82 9.47
N ILE A 63 -5.32 36.71 10.50
CA ILE A 63 -4.90 36.43 11.89
C ILE A 63 -4.39 34.99 12.03
N ILE A 64 -5.03 34.03 11.34
CA ILE A 64 -4.63 32.62 11.38
C ILE A 64 -3.36 32.40 10.55
N LEU A 65 -3.24 33.02 9.37
CA LEU A 65 -2.08 32.91 8.50
C LEU A 65 -0.82 33.49 9.15
N THR A 66 -0.95 34.64 9.83
CA THR A 66 0.17 35.20 10.60
C THR A 66 0.58 34.29 11.75
N LYS A 67 -0.38 33.72 12.49
CA LYS A 67 -0.10 32.73 13.56
C LYS A 67 0.64 31.49 13.05
N ILE A 68 0.25 30.94 11.89
CA ILE A 68 0.88 29.75 11.31
C ILE A 68 2.32 30.06 10.86
N GLN A 69 2.54 31.20 10.21
CA GLN A 69 3.87 31.62 9.78
C GLN A 69 4.84 31.83 10.95
N GLU A 70 4.37 32.38 12.08
CA GLU A 70 5.17 32.51 13.30
C GLU A 70 5.54 31.15 13.91
N MET A 71 4.65 30.15 13.82
CA MET A 71 4.90 28.80 14.31
C MET A 71 5.87 28.01 13.40
N ASP A 72 5.81 28.24 12.09
CA ASP A 72 6.69 27.60 11.10
C ASP A 72 8.10 28.23 11.06
N ALA A 73 8.28 29.45 11.58
CA ALA A 73 9.57 30.14 11.66
C ALA A 73 10.49 29.64 12.79
N LEU A 74 10.04 28.72 13.66
CA LEU A 74 10.93 28.07 14.63
C LEU A 74 11.86 27.09 13.89
N PRO A 75 13.18 27.11 14.16
CA PRO A 75 14.17 26.42 13.34
C PRO A 75 14.02 24.90 13.46
N ARG A 76 13.32 24.33 12.47
CA ARG A 76 13.10 22.88 12.25
C ARG A 76 14.41 22.07 12.23
N GLU A 77 15.54 22.73 11.99
CA GLU A 77 16.90 22.17 11.98
C GLU A 77 17.35 21.58 13.33
N ARG A 78 16.97 22.18 14.48
CA ARG A 78 17.43 21.67 15.79
C ARG A 78 16.79 20.33 16.14
N PHE A 79 15.48 20.19 15.92
CA PHE A 79 14.75 18.98 16.28
C PHE A 79 15.17 17.77 15.43
N VAL A 80 15.45 17.99 14.14
CA VAL A 80 15.94 16.93 13.25
C VAL A 80 17.33 16.45 13.66
N SER A 81 18.25 17.35 14.06
CA SER A 81 19.58 16.93 14.51
C SER A 81 19.57 16.17 15.83
N VAL A 82 18.69 16.55 16.78
CA VAL A 82 18.54 15.86 18.07
C VAL A 82 17.91 14.49 17.86
N PHE A 83 16.86 14.38 17.03
CA PHE A 83 16.22 13.11 16.73
C PHE A 83 17.13 12.18 15.94
N LYS A 84 17.87 12.69 14.94
CA LYS A 84 18.89 11.92 14.20
C LYS A 84 20.00 11.43 15.13
N ARG A 85 20.46 12.25 16.07
CA ARG A 85 21.48 11.88 17.06
C ARG A 85 20.97 10.85 18.07
N TRP A 86 19.67 10.83 18.37
CA TRP A 86 19.07 9.89 19.31
C TRP A 86 18.69 8.55 18.67
N VAL A 87 18.29 8.55 17.39
CA VAL A 87 18.01 7.32 16.62
C VAL A 87 19.29 6.61 16.18
N PHE A 88 20.34 7.34 15.81
CA PHE A 88 21.64 6.74 15.40
C PHE A 88 22.59 6.39 16.55
N ARG A 89 22.30 6.78 17.79
CA ARG A 89 23.15 6.45 18.95
C ARG A 89 22.95 5.03 19.53
N PRO A 90 21.74 4.45 19.63
CA PRO A 90 21.59 3.08 20.12
C PRO A 90 21.95 2.03 19.04
N PHE A 91 21.95 2.41 17.76
CA PHE A 91 22.19 1.47 16.66
C PHE A 91 23.64 0.95 16.61
N THR A 92 24.62 1.72 17.11
CA THR A 92 26.03 1.30 17.11
C THR A 92 26.40 0.36 18.25
N VAL A 93 25.65 0.38 19.37
CA VAL A 93 25.88 -0.53 20.51
C VAL A 93 25.08 -1.83 20.36
N GLY A 94 23.90 -1.79 19.74
CA GLY A 94 23.11 -2.99 19.45
C GLY A 94 23.73 -3.89 18.37
N ALA A 95 24.38 -3.30 17.36
CA ALA A 95 25.00 -4.04 16.26
C ALA A 95 26.21 -4.88 16.69
N THR A 96 27.00 -4.40 17.67
CA THR A 96 28.16 -5.16 18.16
C THR A 96 27.73 -6.38 18.96
N ALA A 97 26.72 -6.27 19.82
CA ALA A 97 26.21 -7.38 20.62
C ALA A 97 25.55 -8.46 19.76
N PHE A 98 24.78 -8.09 18.74
CA PHE A 98 24.21 -9.07 17.80
C PHE A 98 25.30 -9.77 16.98
N SER A 99 26.30 -9.01 16.52
CA SER A 99 27.45 -9.56 15.78
C SER A 99 28.25 -10.55 16.62
N THR A 100 28.54 -10.24 17.90
CA THR A 100 29.27 -11.16 18.78
C THR A 100 28.49 -12.45 19.06
N VAL A 101 27.18 -12.37 19.29
CA VAL A 101 26.33 -13.54 19.48
C VAL A 101 26.32 -14.43 18.23
N CYS A 102 26.17 -13.85 17.03
CA CYS A 102 26.23 -14.60 15.77
C CYS A 102 27.58 -15.30 15.57
N ILE A 103 28.69 -14.63 15.90
CA ILE A 103 30.03 -15.23 15.80
C ILE A 103 30.19 -16.38 16.80
N ILE A 104 29.71 -16.22 18.04
CA ILE A 104 29.76 -17.28 19.05
C ILE A 104 28.94 -18.49 18.61
N VAL A 105 27.73 -18.28 18.06
CA VAL A 105 26.89 -19.36 17.51
C VAL A 105 27.60 -20.04 16.34
N ALA A 106 28.20 -19.29 15.42
CA ALA A 106 28.94 -19.86 14.29
C ALA A 106 30.14 -20.70 14.77
N VAL A 107 30.92 -20.20 15.73
CA VAL A 107 32.04 -20.96 16.31
C VAL A 107 31.52 -22.19 17.05
N PHE A 108 30.42 -22.09 17.79
CA PHE A 108 29.80 -23.24 18.46
C PHE A 108 29.36 -24.29 17.44
N PHE A 109 28.68 -23.92 16.36
CA PHE A 109 28.36 -24.86 15.28
C PHE A 109 29.62 -25.47 14.64
N PHE A 110 30.67 -24.69 14.39
CA PHE A 110 31.91 -25.24 13.80
C PHE A 110 32.70 -26.15 14.74
N THR A 111 32.67 -25.90 16.05
CA THR A 111 33.45 -26.64 17.06
C THR A 111 32.68 -27.80 17.69
N TYR A 112 31.36 -27.65 17.83
CA TYR A 112 30.44 -28.64 18.41
C TYR A 112 29.56 -29.31 17.37
N SER A 113 29.64 -29.00 16.07
CA SER A 113 29.17 -29.96 15.09
C SER A 113 30.17 -31.11 15.12
N PRO A 114 29.85 -32.26 15.75
CA PRO A 114 30.56 -33.47 15.37
C PRO A 114 30.41 -33.55 13.86
N ALA A 115 31.50 -33.89 13.16
CA ALA A 115 31.38 -34.32 11.77
C ALA A 115 30.17 -35.25 11.70
N PRO A 116 29.20 -35.01 10.79
CA PRO A 116 28.03 -35.86 10.73
C PRO A 116 28.57 -37.29 10.62
N GLN A 117 28.19 -38.16 11.55
CA GLN A 117 28.51 -39.58 11.51
C GLN A 117 27.68 -40.24 10.39
N SER A 118 27.65 -39.61 9.22
CA SER A 118 27.04 -40.09 7.99
C SER A 118 27.72 -41.38 7.53
N ASP A 119 28.98 -41.60 7.90
CA ASP A 119 29.72 -42.82 7.54
C ASP A 119 29.03 -44.08 8.10
N GLY A 120 28.54 -44.05 9.35
CA GLY A 120 27.87 -45.21 9.96
C GLY A 120 26.46 -45.49 9.42
N LEU A 121 25.74 -44.44 9.00
CA LEU A 121 24.39 -44.60 8.41
C LEU A 121 24.47 -45.09 6.96
N LEU A 122 25.43 -44.59 6.18
CA LEU A 122 25.68 -45.07 4.84
C LEU A 122 26.22 -46.52 4.86
N ASP A 123 27.12 -46.86 5.78
CA ASP A 123 27.58 -48.26 5.94
C ASP A 123 26.43 -49.20 6.33
N PHE A 124 25.52 -48.77 7.21
CA PHE A 124 24.32 -49.56 7.55
C PHE A 124 23.38 -49.72 6.34
N TYR A 125 23.15 -48.64 5.59
CA TYR A 125 22.29 -48.65 4.40
C TYR A 125 22.87 -49.52 3.27
N PHE A 126 24.17 -49.40 2.99
CA PHE A 126 24.86 -50.23 2.00
C PHE A 126 25.04 -51.67 2.46
N GLY A 127 25.23 -51.92 3.76
CA GLY A 127 25.29 -53.26 4.34
C GLY A 127 23.99 -54.05 4.12
N LEU A 128 22.84 -53.40 4.25
CA LEU A 128 21.54 -54.02 3.95
C LEU A 128 21.34 -54.29 2.44
N GLN A 129 21.88 -53.46 1.56
CA GLN A 129 21.76 -53.65 0.11
C GLN A 129 22.73 -54.72 -0.44
N SER A 130 23.92 -54.87 0.15
CA SER A 130 24.90 -55.86 -0.32
C SER A 130 24.45 -57.30 -0.05
N GLU A 131 23.72 -57.56 1.04
CA GLU A 131 23.13 -58.88 1.31
C GLU A 131 22.09 -59.29 0.24
N HIS A 132 21.42 -58.32 -0.39
CA HIS A 132 20.49 -58.57 -1.50
C HIS A 132 21.15 -58.65 -2.88
N ALA A 133 22.42 -58.25 -3.03
CA ALA A 133 23.11 -58.17 -4.31
C ALA A 133 23.83 -59.47 -4.70
N ASP A 134 24.10 -60.38 -3.76
CA ASP A 134 24.74 -61.68 -4.06
C ASP A 134 23.84 -62.66 -4.83
N HIS A 135 22.55 -62.37 -4.93
CA HIS A 135 21.58 -63.19 -5.68
C HIS A 135 21.03 -62.47 -6.91
N SER A 136 21.63 -61.35 -7.32
CA SER A 136 21.12 -60.55 -8.44
C SER A 136 21.67 -61.06 -9.79
N PRO A 137 20.83 -61.56 -10.71
CA PRO A 137 21.24 -62.23 -11.95
C PRO A 137 21.81 -61.27 -13.04
N LEU A 138 22.08 -60.01 -12.72
CA LEU A 138 22.50 -58.97 -13.67
C LEU A 138 24.01 -58.68 -13.68
N LYS A 139 24.82 -59.47 -12.96
CA LYS A 139 26.29 -59.26 -12.82
C LYS A 139 27.12 -59.77 -14.02
N SER A 140 26.51 -59.91 -15.20
CA SER A 140 27.15 -60.39 -16.42
C SER A 140 26.86 -59.43 -17.57
N ASN A 141 27.60 -58.32 -17.67
CA ASN A 141 28.06 -57.81 -18.99
C ASN A 141 28.91 -56.53 -19.02
N VAL A 142 29.20 -55.83 -17.93
CA VAL A 142 30.01 -54.59 -18.04
C VAL A 142 31.47 -54.88 -17.72
N ALA A 143 32.11 -55.61 -18.64
CA ALA A 143 33.55 -55.64 -18.77
C ALA A 143 33.95 -54.65 -19.87
N SER A 144 34.47 -53.48 -19.49
CA SER A 144 35.55 -52.75 -20.18
C SER A 144 35.78 -51.38 -19.51
N PRO A 145 36.99 -51.08 -19.00
CA PRO A 145 37.38 -49.71 -18.70
C PRO A 145 37.83 -49.07 -20.01
N ILE A 146 37.02 -48.14 -20.56
CA ILE A 146 37.46 -47.28 -21.66
C ILE A 146 38.04 -46.00 -21.07
N SER A 147 39.28 -45.77 -21.44
CA SER A 147 40.12 -44.62 -21.17
C SER A 147 39.59 -43.34 -21.85
N ASP A 148 39.49 -42.26 -21.07
CA ASP A 148 39.64 -40.82 -21.40
C ASP A 148 38.73 -40.11 -22.45
N PRO A 149 38.54 -38.76 -22.32
CA PRO A 149 37.34 -37.99 -22.74
C PRO A 149 37.45 -37.41 -24.17
N PRO A 150 36.36 -36.87 -24.77
CA PRO A 150 36.16 -35.41 -24.78
C PRO A 150 34.70 -34.89 -24.94
N THR A 151 34.52 -33.62 -24.54
CA THR A 151 33.75 -32.54 -25.18
C THR A 151 32.73 -32.91 -26.27
N TYR A 152 31.44 -32.66 -26.04
CA TYR A 152 30.51 -32.08 -27.04
C TYR A 152 29.38 -31.31 -26.33
N ALA A 153 29.06 -30.15 -26.91
CA ALA A 153 27.94 -29.29 -26.56
C ALA A 153 26.67 -29.76 -27.29
N GLU A 154 25.54 -29.80 -26.59
CA GLU A 154 24.17 -29.81 -27.13
C GLU A 154 23.33 -28.98 -26.13
N ASP A 155 22.97 -27.73 -26.44
CA ASP A 155 21.83 -27.31 -27.27
C ASP A 155 20.48 -27.84 -26.74
N PHE A 156 19.88 -27.09 -25.81
CA PHE A 156 18.49 -27.20 -25.40
C PHE A 156 17.98 -25.78 -25.08
N SER A 157 17.64 -25.01 -26.12
CA SER A 157 17.10 -23.65 -26.00
C SER A 157 15.63 -23.52 -26.40
N GLU A 158 14.81 -24.57 -26.37
CA GLU A 158 13.43 -24.49 -26.90
C GLU A 158 12.30 -24.70 -25.87
N ASP A 159 12.57 -25.21 -24.65
CA ASP A 159 11.49 -25.57 -23.73
C ASP A 159 11.20 -24.56 -22.61
N THR A 160 12.04 -23.54 -22.42
CA THR A 160 11.87 -22.58 -21.33
C THR A 160 10.88 -21.45 -21.65
N GLU A 161 10.76 -21.06 -22.91
CA GLU A 161 9.89 -19.95 -23.37
C GLU A 161 8.39 -20.34 -23.32
N THR A 162 8.07 -21.62 -23.52
CA THR A 162 6.72 -22.19 -23.44
C THR A 162 6.23 -22.33 -22.01
N LEU A 163 7.12 -22.67 -21.06
CA LEU A 163 6.78 -22.75 -19.64
C LEU A 163 6.59 -21.37 -18.99
N LEU A 164 7.35 -20.37 -19.42
CA LEU A 164 7.23 -18.99 -18.93
C LEU A 164 5.93 -18.31 -19.38
N ASN A 165 5.46 -18.57 -20.61
CA ASN A 165 4.18 -18.05 -21.09
C ASN A 165 2.95 -18.71 -20.44
N LEU A 166 3.06 -19.95 -19.95
CA LEU A 166 1.96 -20.63 -19.26
C LEU A 166 1.74 -20.11 -17.83
N TYR A 167 2.76 -19.46 -17.23
CA TYR A 167 2.73 -19.01 -15.83
C TYR A 167 2.47 -17.49 -15.68
N LEU A 168 2.56 -16.71 -16.75
CA LEU A 168 2.47 -15.24 -16.72
C LEU A 168 1.38 -14.64 -17.64
N GLY A 169 0.46 -15.46 -18.18
CA GLY A 169 -0.63 -14.99 -19.03
C GLY A 169 -1.94 -14.72 -18.26
N ASP A 170 -2.29 -13.43 -18.17
CA ASP A 170 -3.58 -12.78 -17.82
C ASP A 170 -4.51 -13.38 -16.75
#